data_AF-A0A351FU63-F1
#
_entry.id   AF-A0A351FU63-F1
#
_cell.length_a   1.000
_cell.length_b   1.000
_cell.length_c   1.000
_cell.angle_alpha   90.00
_cell.angle_beta   90.00
_cell.angle_gamma   90.00
#
_symmetry.space_group_name_H-M   'P 1'
#
loop_
_entity.id
_entity.type
_entity.pdbx_description
1 polymer ?
#
loop_
_entity_poly.entity_id
_entity_poly.type
_entity_poly.pdbx_seq_one_letter_code
_entity_poly.pdbx_strand_id
1 'polypeptide(L)'
;MANQTMTSNSTMTFRSTCPLFWLISIPILCSGFHSTEAVGETLTTWGLDLPDQPVSRRISQRSEFKGRRTFGTLTGPGCIRRIWVTGTFISRKQILRVYFDGETIPSVEAPLPDFFGLMHNLTQPGKNYQINTPFLAVKPKLGMTCSIPMPFAKSARFEIESPEGCIAYLMVDWHDYPGQQLTEKKRFRARWRREAPVKDFADDYIIADMDGPGRLIGFVYAVDMLESRHTMRWSHGGADNIYIDGMGDQPSFLRGIGGEDAFGASHGGADYVAQTSLYSDMPYYVQKDADGDRQKLVGYRFFAHDEIHFNESLHLRFGARAHDVSSTVYWYSEKPVRPYFKMPPIKQRLPQTKILRGEYDLPLPDYGSWWLAGPFGKVEPLPKNDGRFDPDKPFIDRPWHQRASIRGFVEFNHVLRPKASNANSPTMNGWAVAYCKLQAPRDMTADVRLAWDDHLILKMNDEPPMDLGSQPYIRAKNVKVKLRKGENEVQVWLTNRVGVTRGAWNFAFRATTPDGRIVLPTSE
;
A
#
# COMPACT_ATOMS: atom_id res chain seq x y z
N MET A 1 -39.59 -39.34 53.70
CA MET A 1 -39.67 -39.50 55.18
C MET A 1 -38.26 -39.35 55.74
N ALA A 2 -38.16 -38.73 56.92
CA ALA A 2 -36.96 -38.37 57.69
C ALA A 2 -36.24 -37.05 57.29
N ASN A 3 -36.87 -35.95 57.72
CA ASN A 3 -36.31 -34.74 58.34
C ASN A 3 -34.91 -34.90 58.98
N GLN A 4 -34.06 -33.85 58.96
CA GLN A 4 -34.06 -32.77 59.97
C GLN A 4 -33.01 -31.67 59.70
N THR A 5 -33.41 -30.44 60.02
CA THR A 5 -32.76 -29.12 59.95
C THR A 5 -31.78 -28.80 61.07
N MET A 6 -30.76 -27.94 60.84
CA MET A 6 -30.65 -26.57 61.40
C MET A 6 -29.22 -25.96 61.39
N THR A 7 -29.13 -24.79 60.74
CA THR A 7 -28.46 -23.51 61.11
C THR A 7 -27.03 -23.44 61.70
N SER A 8 -26.18 -22.57 61.11
CA SER A 8 -25.74 -21.33 61.78
C SER A 8 -25.03 -20.35 60.82
N ASN A 9 -25.23 -19.06 61.08
CA ASN A 9 -24.72 -17.90 60.36
C ASN A 9 -23.22 -17.66 60.60
N SER A 10 -22.52 -17.12 59.59
CA SER A 10 -21.39 -16.20 59.82
C SER A 10 -21.20 -15.24 58.65
N THR A 11 -21.49 -13.98 58.91
CA THR A 11 -21.20 -12.81 58.09
C THR A 11 -19.71 -12.46 58.23
N MET A 12 -18.97 -12.39 57.12
CA MET A 12 -17.59 -11.88 57.10
C MET A 12 -17.56 -10.58 56.28
N THR A 13 -17.24 -9.49 56.97
CA THR A 13 -17.05 -8.16 56.40
C THR A 13 -15.59 -8.00 55.97
N PHE A 14 -15.34 -7.74 54.69
CA PHE A 14 -14.03 -7.27 54.21
C PHE A 14 -14.08 -5.76 53.98
N ARG A 15 -13.44 -5.01 54.88
CA ARG A 15 -13.03 -3.62 54.66
C ARG A 15 -11.69 -3.65 53.91
N SER A 16 -11.66 -3.08 52.72
CA SER A 16 -10.42 -2.65 52.04
C SER A 16 -10.57 -1.17 51.72
N THR A 17 -9.71 -0.36 52.32
CA THR A 17 -9.63 1.08 52.12
C THR A 17 -8.60 1.35 51.02
N CYS A 18 -9.01 2.01 49.95
CA CYS A 18 -8.15 2.47 48.87
C CYS A 18 -8.01 4.01 49.02
N PRO A 19 -6.81 4.59 49.21
CA PRO A 19 -6.69 6.04 49.32
C PRO A 19 -6.75 6.67 47.93
N LEU A 20 -7.82 7.45 47.70
CA LEU A 20 -8.01 8.27 46.51
C LEU A 20 -7.08 9.49 46.60
N PHE A 21 -5.98 9.51 45.85
CA PHE A 21 -5.15 10.72 45.70
C PHE A 21 -5.88 11.73 44.81
N TRP A 22 -6.41 12.80 45.42
CA TRP A 22 -6.89 13.99 44.71
C TRP A 22 -5.70 14.85 44.29
N LEU A 23 -5.31 14.78 43.01
CA LEU A 23 -4.43 15.76 42.39
C LEU A 23 -5.26 17.00 42.01
N ILE A 24 -5.27 17.99 42.90
CA ILE A 24 -5.76 19.34 42.59
C ILE A 24 -4.65 20.02 41.78
N SER A 25 -4.85 20.13 40.46
CA SER A 25 -4.01 20.96 39.60
C SER A 25 -4.53 22.41 39.66
N ILE A 26 -3.74 23.29 40.27
CA ILE A 26 -3.96 24.74 40.21
C ILE A 26 -3.29 25.24 38.92
N PRO A 27 -4.01 25.85 37.96
CA PRO A 27 -3.37 26.48 36.83
C PRO A 27 -2.72 27.79 37.28
N ILE A 28 -1.39 27.84 37.23
CA ILE A 28 -0.63 29.08 37.33
C ILE A 28 -0.81 29.82 36.00
N LEU A 29 -1.55 30.93 36.01
CA LEU A 29 -1.64 31.87 34.90
C LEU A 29 -0.34 32.67 34.84
N CYS A 30 0.61 32.20 34.03
CA CYS A 30 1.72 33.04 33.56
C CYS A 30 1.24 33.83 32.32
N SER A 31 1.20 35.15 32.45
CA SER A 31 0.91 36.06 31.35
C SER A 31 2.18 36.32 30.52
N GLY A 32 2.01 36.27 29.19
CA GLY A 32 2.89 36.92 28.22
C GLY A 32 4.02 36.07 27.67
N PHE A 33 3.80 35.49 26.48
CA PHE A 33 4.63 35.71 25.28
C PHE A 33 3.77 35.29 24.08
N HIS A 34 3.74 36.10 23.02
CA HIS A 34 3.09 35.76 21.75
C HIS A 34 3.77 34.52 21.17
N SER A 35 3.23 33.33 21.44
CA SER A 35 3.45 32.18 20.60
C SER A 35 2.60 32.38 19.34
N THR A 36 3.24 32.47 18.18
CA THR A 36 2.59 32.17 16.90
C THR A 36 1.72 30.95 17.09
N GLU A 37 0.41 31.09 16.87
CA GLU A 37 -0.53 29.98 16.92
C GLU A 37 -0.01 28.89 15.99
N ALA A 38 0.53 27.82 16.57
CA ALA A 38 0.59 26.55 15.89
C ALA A 38 -0.87 26.13 15.71
N VAL A 39 -1.47 26.55 14.58
CA VAL A 39 -2.71 25.95 14.08
C VAL A 39 -2.39 24.48 13.97
N GLY A 40 -2.86 23.72 14.97
CA GLY A 40 -2.43 22.35 15.18
C GLY A 40 -2.60 21.56 13.90
N GLU A 41 -1.48 21.07 13.34
CA GLU A 41 -1.47 20.05 12.31
C GLU A 41 -2.22 18.84 12.89
N THR A 42 -3.52 18.80 12.66
CA THR A 42 -4.30 17.62 13.03
C THR A 42 -3.92 16.55 12.02
N LEU A 43 -3.63 15.35 12.53
CA LEU A 43 -3.27 14.12 11.78
C LEU A 43 -4.24 13.77 10.63
N THR A 44 -5.35 14.49 10.53
CA THR A 44 -6.41 14.33 9.54
C THR A 44 -6.35 15.34 8.39
N THR A 45 -5.51 16.38 8.49
CA THR A 45 -5.35 17.43 7.47
C THR A 45 -4.32 17.08 6.40
N TRP A 46 -3.43 16.13 6.68
CA TRP A 46 -2.38 15.70 5.77
C TRP A 46 -1.53 16.87 5.23
N GLY A 47 -1.33 17.90 6.06
CA GLY A 47 -0.53 19.09 5.73
C GLY A 47 -0.94 19.78 4.42
N LEU A 48 -2.22 19.71 4.03
CA LEU A 48 -2.70 20.35 2.81
C LEU A 48 -2.73 21.87 2.97
N ASP A 49 -2.22 22.57 1.95
CA ASP A 49 -2.19 24.04 1.90
C ASP A 49 -3.54 24.59 1.39
N LEU A 50 -4.51 24.71 2.30
CA LEU A 50 -5.87 25.15 2.00
C LEU A 50 -6.07 26.63 2.40
N PRO A 51 -6.87 27.40 1.63
CA PRO A 51 -7.22 28.77 2.02
C PRO A 51 -7.96 28.84 3.36
N ASP A 52 -7.85 29.97 4.05
CA ASP A 52 -8.25 30.18 5.44
C ASP A 52 -9.68 30.68 5.62
N GLN A 53 -10.35 31.14 4.55
CA GLN A 53 -11.72 31.65 4.57
C GLN A 53 -12.69 30.74 3.79
N PRO A 54 -13.07 29.56 4.31
CA PRO A 54 -14.01 28.66 3.66
C PRO A 54 -15.46 29.15 3.76
N VAL A 55 -16.23 28.92 2.70
CA VAL A 55 -17.69 28.96 2.71
C VAL A 55 -18.23 27.53 2.63
N SER A 56 -19.00 27.11 3.64
CA SER A 56 -19.57 25.77 3.69
C SER A 56 -20.70 25.59 2.67
N ARG A 57 -20.63 24.50 1.90
CA ARG A 57 -21.62 24.13 0.89
C ARG A 57 -21.97 22.64 0.98
N ARG A 58 -23.15 22.28 0.48
CA ARG A 58 -23.63 20.89 0.46
C ARG A 58 -24.45 20.58 -0.79
N ILE A 59 -24.17 19.43 -1.40
CA ILE A 59 -25.11 18.71 -2.27
C ILE A 59 -25.87 17.75 -1.35
N SER A 60 -27.20 17.73 -1.42
CA SER A 60 -28.03 16.76 -0.71
C SER A 60 -29.09 16.24 -1.66
N GLN A 61 -29.00 14.96 -2.04
CA GLN A 61 -29.87 14.39 -3.06
C GLN A 61 -30.29 12.96 -2.73
N ARG A 62 -31.54 12.65 -3.06
CA ARG A 62 -32.03 11.29 -3.29
C ARG A 62 -32.18 11.10 -4.79
N SER A 63 -31.66 9.99 -5.32
CA SER A 63 -31.84 9.64 -6.72
C SER A 63 -32.10 8.15 -6.89
N GLU A 64 -33.07 7.84 -7.74
CA GLU A 64 -33.25 6.53 -8.35
C GLU A 64 -32.83 6.64 -9.82
N PHE A 65 -31.89 5.80 -10.26
CA PHE A 65 -31.31 5.92 -11.59
C PHE A 65 -30.66 4.61 -12.05
N LYS A 66 -30.55 4.47 -13.38
CA LYS A 66 -29.80 3.42 -14.07
C LYS A 66 -28.82 4.08 -15.04
N GLY A 67 -27.68 3.43 -15.28
CA GLY A 67 -26.58 3.97 -16.07
C GLY A 67 -25.72 4.94 -15.26
N ARG A 68 -25.03 5.84 -15.95
CA ARG A 68 -24.14 6.84 -15.33
C ARG A 68 -24.90 8.10 -14.98
N ARG A 69 -24.69 8.61 -13.77
CA ARG A 69 -25.27 9.87 -13.30
C ARG A 69 -24.20 10.75 -12.65
N THR A 70 -24.16 12.02 -13.06
CA THR A 70 -23.43 13.07 -12.34
C THR A 70 -24.35 13.65 -11.27
N PHE A 71 -23.92 13.67 -10.01
CA PHE A 71 -24.70 14.22 -8.90
C PHE A 71 -24.39 15.70 -8.62
N GLY A 72 -23.25 16.17 -9.11
CA GLY A 72 -22.92 17.59 -9.11
C GLY A 72 -21.56 17.86 -9.73
N THR A 73 -21.40 19.09 -10.18
CA THR A 73 -20.11 19.69 -10.55
C THR A 73 -19.88 20.86 -9.60
N LEU A 74 -18.95 20.70 -8.67
CA LEU A 74 -18.47 21.76 -7.80
C LEU A 74 -17.57 22.66 -8.65
N THR A 75 -17.78 23.97 -8.61
CA THR A 75 -17.07 24.94 -9.46
C THR A 75 -16.33 25.95 -8.59
N GLY A 76 -15.14 26.34 -9.03
CA GLY A 76 -14.23 27.19 -8.27
C GLY A 76 -13.22 26.40 -7.44
N PRO A 77 -12.30 27.08 -6.74
CA PRO A 77 -11.41 26.46 -5.78
C PRO A 77 -12.20 25.97 -4.57
N GLY A 78 -11.94 24.73 -4.16
CA GLY A 78 -12.65 24.13 -3.05
C GLY A 78 -11.95 22.90 -2.48
N CYS A 79 -12.51 22.38 -1.39
CA CYS A 79 -12.09 21.11 -0.80
C CYS A 79 -13.31 20.34 -0.32
N ILE A 80 -13.56 19.16 -0.90
CA ILE A 80 -14.56 18.23 -0.35
C ILE A 80 -14.07 17.82 1.05
N ARG A 81 -14.95 17.92 2.04
CA ARG A 81 -14.64 17.61 3.45
C ARG A 81 -15.35 16.34 3.91
N ARG A 82 -16.48 16.01 3.29
CA ARG A 82 -17.23 14.80 3.62
C ARG A 82 -18.10 14.35 2.45
N ILE A 83 -18.07 13.04 2.21
CA ILE A 83 -18.98 12.34 1.30
C ILE A 83 -19.73 11.33 2.16
N TRP A 84 -21.05 11.41 2.20
CA TRP A 84 -21.92 10.42 2.83
C TRP A 84 -22.83 9.80 1.79
N VAL A 85 -22.97 8.47 1.80
CA VAL A 85 -23.83 7.72 0.88
C VAL A 85 -24.54 6.58 1.61
N THR A 86 -25.82 6.37 1.28
CA THR A 86 -26.57 5.15 1.61
C THR A 86 -27.60 4.86 0.52
N GLY A 87 -28.30 3.72 0.61
CA GLY A 87 -29.34 3.41 -0.37
C GLY A 87 -29.72 1.94 -0.49
N THR A 88 -30.44 1.64 -1.58
CA THR A 88 -30.95 0.31 -1.92
C THR A 88 -30.33 -0.15 -3.22
N PHE A 89 -30.08 -1.47 -3.34
CA PHE A 89 -29.38 -2.09 -4.47
C PHE A 89 -27.95 -1.54 -4.69
N ILE A 90 -27.34 -0.98 -3.64
CA ILE A 90 -25.92 -0.62 -3.62
C ILE A 90 -25.11 -1.88 -3.39
N SER A 91 -24.11 -2.09 -4.24
CA SER A 91 -23.23 -3.25 -4.24
C SER A 91 -21.94 -2.91 -5.00
N ARG A 92 -21.03 -3.86 -5.14
CA ARG A 92 -19.83 -3.73 -5.97
C ARG A 92 -20.13 -3.54 -7.47
N LYS A 93 -21.41 -3.64 -7.87
CA LYS A 93 -21.87 -3.34 -9.23
C LYS A 93 -21.85 -1.83 -9.52
N GLN A 94 -22.06 -0.99 -8.51
CA GLN A 94 -22.00 0.46 -8.65
C GLN A 94 -20.56 0.95 -8.61
N ILE A 95 -20.16 1.83 -9.53
CA ILE A 95 -18.81 2.42 -9.56
C ILE A 95 -18.91 3.91 -9.21
N LEU A 96 -18.11 4.34 -8.24
CA LEU A 96 -17.86 5.74 -7.93
C LEU A 96 -16.75 6.28 -8.82
N ARG A 97 -16.96 7.45 -9.41
CA ARG A 97 -15.92 8.25 -10.04
C ARG A 97 -15.93 9.69 -9.54
N VAL A 98 -14.74 10.20 -9.24
CA VAL A 98 -14.54 11.62 -8.94
C VAL A 98 -13.44 12.15 -9.84
N TYR A 99 -13.66 13.31 -10.46
CA TYR A 99 -12.70 13.98 -11.34
C TYR A 99 -12.41 15.36 -10.77
N PHE A 100 -11.13 15.75 -10.72
CA PHE A 100 -10.70 17.08 -10.30
C PHE A 100 -10.17 17.88 -11.49
N ASP A 101 -10.44 19.18 -11.50
CA ASP A 101 -9.80 20.19 -12.37
C ASP A 101 -9.81 19.88 -13.87
N GLY A 102 -10.85 19.18 -14.34
CA GLY A 102 -11.01 18.81 -15.74
C GLY A 102 -10.23 17.57 -16.17
N GLU A 103 -9.65 16.82 -15.22
CA GLU A 103 -9.01 15.53 -15.52
C GLU A 103 -9.97 14.59 -16.27
N THR A 104 -9.47 13.96 -17.33
CA THR A 104 -10.22 13.00 -18.15
C THR A 104 -10.19 11.59 -17.55
N ILE A 105 -9.12 11.27 -16.83
CA ILE A 105 -8.98 10.05 -16.04
C ILE A 105 -9.54 10.34 -14.64
N PRO A 106 -10.48 9.53 -14.11
CA PRO A 106 -11.07 9.79 -12.80
C PRO A 106 -10.00 9.74 -11.71
N SER A 107 -9.89 10.75 -10.86
CA SER A 107 -8.98 10.76 -9.71
C SER A 107 -9.32 9.66 -8.70
N VAL A 108 -10.63 9.37 -8.53
CA VAL A 108 -11.15 8.25 -7.74
C VAL A 108 -11.88 7.29 -8.68
N GLU A 109 -11.54 6.02 -8.67
CA GLU A 109 -12.31 4.98 -9.37
C GLU A 109 -12.31 3.68 -8.55
N ALA A 110 -13.48 3.34 -8.00
CA ALA A 110 -13.68 2.15 -7.18
C ALA A 110 -15.16 1.74 -7.18
N PRO A 111 -15.48 0.47 -6.93
CA PRO A 111 -16.83 0.11 -6.54
C PRO A 111 -17.28 0.94 -5.34
N LEU A 112 -18.53 1.43 -5.38
CA LEU A 112 -19.05 2.39 -4.42
C LEU A 112 -18.85 1.96 -2.96
N PRO A 113 -19.25 0.75 -2.51
CA PRO A 113 -19.02 0.34 -1.13
C PRO A 113 -17.53 0.10 -0.81
N ASP A 114 -16.76 -0.45 -1.74
CA ASP A 114 -15.32 -0.72 -1.57
C ASP A 114 -14.50 0.57 -1.39
N PHE A 115 -14.94 1.71 -1.94
CA PHE A 115 -14.36 3.03 -1.66
C PHE A 115 -14.47 3.45 -0.19
N PHE A 116 -15.52 3.03 0.50
CA PHE A 116 -15.73 3.30 1.92
C PHE A 116 -15.18 2.20 2.83
N GLY A 117 -14.44 1.25 2.24
CA GLY A 117 -13.88 0.10 2.95
C GLY A 117 -14.86 -1.04 3.20
N LEU A 118 -16.10 -1.00 2.67
CA LEU A 118 -17.05 -2.11 2.74
C LEU A 118 -16.80 -3.10 1.59
N MET A 119 -15.77 -3.92 1.76
CA MET A 119 -15.29 -4.93 0.81
C MET A 119 -16.19 -6.19 0.77
N HIS A 120 -15.80 -7.19 -0.01
CA HIS A 120 -16.47 -8.49 -0.18
C HIS A 120 -17.93 -8.43 -0.66
N ASN A 121 -18.38 -7.27 -1.15
CA ASN A 121 -19.77 -7.04 -1.57
C ASN A 121 -20.79 -7.30 -0.44
N LEU A 122 -20.42 -7.04 0.82
CA LEU A 122 -21.24 -7.30 2.01
C LEU A 122 -22.26 -6.18 2.30
N THR A 123 -22.98 -5.74 1.27
CA THR A 123 -23.96 -4.64 1.37
C THR A 123 -25.37 -5.10 1.74
N GLN A 124 -25.61 -6.41 1.82
CA GLN A 124 -26.94 -6.96 2.10
C GLN A 124 -27.34 -6.74 3.57
N PRO A 125 -28.65 -6.61 3.87
CA PRO A 125 -29.13 -6.46 5.24
C PRO A 125 -28.57 -7.54 6.18
N GLY A 126 -28.02 -7.12 7.32
CA GLY A 126 -27.44 -8.02 8.32
C GLY A 126 -26.09 -8.66 7.95
N LYS A 127 -25.48 -8.28 6.82
CA LYS A 127 -24.17 -8.81 6.38
C LYS A 127 -23.02 -7.81 6.47
N ASN A 128 -23.31 -6.51 6.56
CA ASN A 128 -22.26 -5.50 6.65
C ASN A 128 -21.58 -5.51 8.03
N TYR A 129 -20.37 -4.96 8.05
CA TYR A 129 -19.60 -4.67 9.25
C TYR A 129 -19.41 -3.17 9.39
N GLN A 130 -19.02 -2.73 10.58
CA GLN A 130 -18.85 -1.32 10.88
C GLN A 130 -17.39 -0.92 10.78
N ILE A 131 -17.16 0.31 10.33
CA ILE A 131 -15.86 0.98 10.35
C ILE A 131 -16.06 2.27 11.12
N ASN A 132 -15.15 2.60 12.03
CA ASN A 132 -15.18 3.82 12.80
C ASN A 132 -13.77 4.42 12.94
N THR A 133 -13.38 5.17 11.92
CA THR A 133 -12.09 5.89 11.87
C THR A 133 -12.34 7.38 11.64
N PRO A 134 -11.34 8.26 11.79
CA PRO A 134 -11.42 9.66 11.37
C PRO A 134 -11.62 9.84 9.85
N PHE A 135 -11.30 8.82 9.05
CA PHE A 135 -11.24 8.91 7.58
C PHE A 135 -12.44 8.26 6.89
N LEU A 136 -12.75 7.02 7.24
CA LEU A 136 -13.87 6.24 6.74
C LEU A 136 -14.77 5.80 7.89
N ALA A 137 -16.08 5.76 7.64
CA ALA A 137 -17.03 5.16 8.56
C ALA A 137 -18.12 4.38 7.81
N VAL A 138 -18.45 3.20 8.33
CA VAL A 138 -19.59 2.40 7.90
C VAL A 138 -20.45 2.14 9.12
N LYS A 139 -21.70 2.62 9.09
CA LYS A 139 -22.68 2.49 10.17
C LYS A 139 -23.62 1.31 9.90
N PRO A 140 -24.29 0.77 10.95
CA PRO A 140 -25.35 -0.21 10.76
C PRO A 140 -26.35 0.27 9.69
N LYS A 141 -26.89 -0.67 8.92
CA LYS A 141 -27.81 -0.38 7.80
C LYS A 141 -27.21 0.47 6.65
N LEU A 142 -25.90 0.35 6.37
CA LEU A 142 -25.25 0.81 5.14
C LEU A 142 -25.10 2.34 5.01
N GLY A 143 -24.96 3.06 6.11
CA GLY A 143 -24.54 4.46 6.08
C GLY A 143 -23.03 4.56 5.93
N MET A 144 -22.53 5.01 4.79
CA MET A 144 -21.09 5.05 4.48
C MET A 144 -20.59 6.49 4.39
N THR A 145 -19.46 6.81 5.02
CA THR A 145 -18.88 8.15 5.07
C THR A 145 -17.39 8.12 4.76
N CYS A 146 -16.92 9.08 3.97
CA CYS A 146 -15.51 9.40 3.79
C CYS A 146 -15.30 10.87 4.14
N SER A 147 -14.34 11.14 5.02
CA SER A 147 -13.99 12.47 5.54
C SER A 147 -12.56 12.88 5.17
N ILE A 148 -11.93 12.15 4.25
CA ILE A 148 -10.60 12.50 3.73
C ILE A 148 -10.74 13.77 2.88
N PRO A 149 -9.97 14.85 3.15
CA PRO A 149 -10.06 16.09 2.38
C PRO A 149 -9.74 15.88 0.88
N MET A 150 -10.54 16.46 -0.03
CA MET A 150 -10.30 16.36 -1.47
C MET A 150 -10.24 17.75 -2.09
N PRO A 151 -9.06 18.39 -2.13
CA PRO A 151 -8.89 19.71 -2.71
C PRO A 151 -9.03 19.69 -4.24
N PHE A 152 -9.51 20.79 -4.81
CA PHE A 152 -9.61 21.04 -6.25
C PHE A 152 -9.50 22.53 -6.53
N ALA A 153 -8.77 22.93 -7.58
CA ALA A 153 -8.50 24.34 -7.88
C ALA A 153 -9.57 24.99 -8.76
N LYS A 154 -10.21 24.21 -9.63
CA LYS A 154 -11.16 24.68 -10.65
C LYS A 154 -12.52 24.01 -10.52
N SER A 155 -12.54 22.70 -10.33
CA SER A 155 -13.80 21.95 -10.25
C SER A 155 -13.64 20.55 -9.70
N ALA A 156 -14.72 19.99 -9.13
CA ALA A 156 -14.84 18.57 -8.86
C ALA A 156 -16.14 18.02 -9.44
N ARG A 157 -16.09 16.90 -10.18
CA ARG A 157 -17.27 16.21 -10.70
C ARG A 157 -17.44 14.87 -10.01
N PHE A 158 -18.60 14.64 -9.41
CA PHE A 158 -18.95 13.40 -8.70
C PHE A 158 -19.95 12.57 -9.51
N GLU A 159 -19.58 11.34 -9.86
CA GLU A 159 -20.36 10.42 -10.69
C GLU A 159 -20.56 9.06 -10.01
N ILE A 160 -21.75 8.48 -10.15
CA ILE A 160 -21.99 7.07 -9.87
C ILE A 160 -22.53 6.41 -11.13
N GLU A 161 -21.98 5.25 -11.46
CA GLU A 161 -22.49 4.37 -12.51
C GLU A 161 -23.20 3.16 -11.89
N SER A 162 -24.45 2.92 -12.30
CA SER A 162 -25.31 1.85 -11.80
C SER A 162 -25.92 1.07 -12.97
N PRO A 163 -25.26 0.01 -13.47
CA PRO A 163 -25.69 -0.69 -14.69
C PRO A 163 -27.09 -1.30 -14.60
N GLU A 164 -27.45 -1.82 -13.43
CA GLU A 164 -28.75 -2.48 -13.17
C GLU A 164 -29.75 -1.55 -12.46
N GLY A 165 -29.34 -0.33 -12.12
CA GLY A 165 -30.15 0.61 -11.36
C GLY A 165 -29.92 0.53 -9.84
N CYS A 166 -30.04 1.66 -9.15
CA CYS A 166 -30.03 1.74 -7.69
C CYS A 166 -30.78 2.97 -7.17
N ILE A 167 -31.10 2.97 -5.88
CA ILE A 167 -31.56 4.16 -5.15
C ILE A 167 -30.39 4.61 -4.27
N ALA A 168 -29.92 5.84 -4.45
CA ALA A 168 -28.85 6.42 -3.66
C ALA A 168 -29.32 7.71 -2.97
N TYR A 169 -29.03 7.81 -1.68
CA TYR A 169 -29.07 9.04 -0.90
C TYR A 169 -27.64 9.49 -0.68
N LEU A 170 -27.32 10.74 -0.98
CA LEU A 170 -25.97 11.25 -0.79
C LEU A 170 -25.92 12.68 -0.32
N MET A 171 -24.85 12.95 0.43
CA MET A 171 -24.42 14.29 0.80
C MET A 171 -22.95 14.46 0.43
N VAL A 172 -22.63 15.56 -0.25
CA VAL A 172 -21.25 16.00 -0.48
C VAL A 172 -21.10 17.36 0.15
N ASP A 173 -20.36 17.42 1.25
CA ASP A 173 -20.00 18.62 1.99
C ASP A 173 -18.64 19.12 1.50
N TRP A 174 -18.54 20.39 1.13
CA TRP A 174 -17.28 20.99 0.74
C TRP A 174 -17.14 22.42 1.24
N HIS A 175 -15.88 22.83 1.39
CA HIS A 175 -15.50 24.22 1.55
C HIS A 175 -15.28 24.82 0.16
N ASP A 176 -16.00 25.90 -0.14
CA ASP A 176 -15.87 26.76 -1.31
C ASP A 176 -14.99 27.97 -0.92
N TYR A 177 -14.07 28.40 -1.77
CA TYR A 177 -13.12 29.48 -1.47
C TYR A 177 -13.31 30.67 -2.45
N PRO A 178 -14.44 31.39 -2.38
CA PRO A 178 -14.73 32.46 -3.33
C PRO A 178 -13.69 33.57 -3.25
N GLY A 179 -13.17 33.98 -4.40
CA GLY A 179 -12.17 35.06 -4.51
C GLY A 179 -10.75 34.68 -4.05
N GLN A 180 -10.52 33.44 -3.61
CA GLN A 180 -9.20 32.94 -3.21
C GLN A 180 -8.63 32.03 -4.31
N GLN A 181 -7.34 31.72 -4.22
CA GLN A 181 -6.69 30.73 -5.08
C GLN A 181 -6.27 29.54 -4.22
N LEU A 182 -6.41 28.32 -4.76
CA LEU A 182 -5.88 27.12 -4.13
C LEU A 182 -4.44 26.89 -4.62
N THR A 183 -3.47 27.05 -3.72
CA THR A 183 -2.03 26.81 -3.95
C THR A 183 -1.64 25.33 -3.82
N GLU A 184 -2.40 24.55 -3.04
CA GLU A 184 -2.21 23.10 -2.95
C GLU A 184 -2.24 22.45 -4.35
N LYS A 185 -1.18 21.72 -4.67
CA LYS A 185 -0.99 21.07 -5.98
C LYS A 185 -1.50 19.64 -5.99
N LYS A 186 -1.54 18.98 -4.85
CA LYS A 186 -1.94 17.59 -4.73
C LYS A 186 -3.45 17.46 -4.77
N ARG A 187 -3.91 16.34 -5.31
CA ARG A 187 -5.34 15.98 -5.37
C ARG A 187 -5.52 14.60 -4.79
N PHE A 188 -6.67 14.37 -4.16
CA PHE A 188 -7.01 13.08 -3.57
C PHE A 188 -7.24 12.05 -4.67
N ARG A 189 -6.69 10.85 -4.51
CA ARG A 189 -6.79 9.75 -5.44
C ARG A 189 -7.22 8.48 -4.73
N ALA A 190 -7.98 7.64 -5.42
CA ALA A 190 -8.27 6.30 -4.94
C ALA A 190 -8.44 5.30 -6.09
N ARG A 191 -7.99 4.06 -5.86
CA ARG A 191 -8.08 2.98 -6.83
C ARG A 191 -8.42 1.66 -6.17
N TRP A 192 -9.31 0.93 -6.83
CA TRP A 192 -9.64 -0.44 -6.47
C TRP A 192 -9.00 -1.44 -7.43
N ARG A 193 -8.52 -2.56 -6.89
CA ARG A 193 -8.05 -3.72 -7.66
C ARG A 193 -8.56 -5.01 -7.04
N ARG A 194 -8.66 -6.08 -7.84
CA ARG A 194 -8.92 -7.45 -7.38
C ARG A 194 -8.16 -8.47 -8.23
N GLU A 195 -7.70 -9.53 -7.58
CA GLU A 195 -7.05 -10.69 -8.20
C GLU A 195 -7.52 -11.94 -7.46
N ALA A 196 -8.01 -12.93 -8.18
CA ALA A 196 -8.66 -14.11 -7.61
C ALA A 196 -8.54 -15.34 -8.53
N PRO A 197 -7.79 -16.39 -8.13
CA PRO A 197 -6.82 -16.37 -7.03
C PRO A 197 -5.59 -15.53 -7.38
N VAL A 198 -4.94 -14.94 -6.38
CA VAL A 198 -3.55 -14.50 -6.49
C VAL A 198 -2.64 -15.71 -6.68
N LYS A 199 -1.50 -15.56 -7.37
CA LYS A 199 -0.51 -16.65 -7.45
C LYS A 199 0.04 -16.95 -6.06
N ASP A 200 0.09 -18.23 -5.69
CA ASP A 200 0.51 -18.64 -4.36
C ASP A 200 1.97 -18.31 -4.09
N PHE A 201 2.21 -17.41 -3.12
CA PHE A 201 3.55 -17.09 -2.62
C PHE A 201 4.54 -16.72 -3.73
N ALA A 202 4.09 -15.86 -4.67
CA ALA A 202 4.82 -15.48 -5.88
C ALA A 202 5.14 -13.96 -5.90
N ASP A 203 4.79 -13.23 -6.97
CA ASP A 203 5.14 -11.81 -7.19
C ASP A 203 4.35 -10.80 -6.34
N ASP A 204 3.69 -11.27 -5.28
CA ASP A 204 2.77 -10.51 -4.45
C ASP A 204 1.57 -9.90 -5.21
N TYR A 205 0.54 -9.54 -4.46
CA TYR A 205 -0.61 -8.81 -4.98
C TYR A 205 -0.23 -7.32 -5.13
N ILE A 206 -0.42 -6.73 -6.32
CA ILE A 206 -0.27 -5.27 -6.48
C ILE A 206 -1.49 -4.59 -5.83
N ILE A 207 -1.23 -3.72 -4.86
CA ILE A 207 -2.22 -2.76 -4.35
C ILE A 207 -2.15 -1.49 -5.20
N ALA A 208 -0.95 -0.95 -5.44
CA ALA A 208 -0.79 0.34 -6.09
C ALA A 208 0.48 0.51 -6.90
N ASP A 209 0.39 1.38 -7.91
CA ASP A 209 1.53 1.93 -8.65
C ASP A 209 1.24 3.41 -8.97
N MET A 210 2.05 4.32 -8.42
CA MET A 210 1.75 5.76 -8.32
C MET A 210 2.91 6.62 -8.82
N ASP A 211 2.57 7.69 -9.54
CA ASP A 211 3.53 8.70 -9.98
C ASP A 211 3.48 9.91 -9.02
N GLY A 212 4.66 10.38 -8.60
CA GLY A 212 4.85 11.48 -7.66
C GLY A 212 5.07 12.85 -8.31
N PRO A 213 5.16 13.92 -7.50
CA PRO A 213 5.19 13.89 -6.03
C PRO A 213 3.84 13.57 -5.37
N GLY A 214 3.86 12.96 -4.19
CA GLY A 214 2.66 12.53 -3.47
C GLY A 214 2.89 12.01 -2.05
N ARG A 215 1.77 11.57 -1.45
CA ARG A 215 1.71 11.01 -0.09
C ARG A 215 0.70 9.86 -0.06
N LEU A 216 1.11 8.70 0.45
CA LEU A 216 0.19 7.59 0.69
C LEU A 216 -0.63 7.87 1.96
N ILE A 217 -1.96 7.77 1.85
CA ILE A 217 -2.89 8.00 2.97
C ILE A 217 -3.18 6.68 3.69
N GLY A 218 -3.39 5.61 2.93
CA GLY A 218 -3.72 4.30 3.47
C GLY A 218 -4.34 3.37 2.46
N PHE A 219 -4.73 2.19 2.93
CA PHE A 219 -5.44 1.22 2.11
C PHE A 219 -6.40 0.37 2.95
N VAL A 220 -7.40 -0.19 2.28
CA VAL A 220 -8.25 -1.27 2.78
C VAL A 220 -7.92 -2.50 1.97
N TYR A 221 -7.73 -3.64 2.64
CA TYR A 221 -7.32 -4.91 2.04
C TYR A 221 -8.26 -6.02 2.49
N ALA A 222 -8.72 -6.83 1.55
CA ALA A 222 -9.72 -7.86 1.79
C ALA A 222 -9.26 -9.20 1.23
N VAL A 223 -9.34 -10.24 2.05
CA VAL A 223 -8.94 -11.61 1.72
C VAL A 223 -10.11 -12.54 1.91
N ASP A 224 -10.33 -13.44 0.95
CA ASP A 224 -11.16 -14.64 1.10
C ASP A 224 -10.33 -15.87 0.74
N MET A 225 -10.00 -16.68 1.76
CA MET A 225 -9.25 -17.91 1.55
C MET A 225 -10.14 -18.95 0.84
N LEU A 226 -9.73 -19.31 -0.39
CA LEU A 226 -10.46 -20.22 -1.25
C LEU A 226 -10.26 -21.69 -0.86
N GLU A 227 -9.01 -22.06 -0.58
CA GLU A 227 -8.59 -23.42 -0.20
C GLU A 227 -7.98 -23.41 1.20
N SER A 228 -8.18 -24.50 1.94
CA SER A 228 -7.39 -24.78 3.14
C SER A 228 -6.09 -25.45 2.70
N ARG A 229 -4.95 -24.91 3.08
CA ARG A 229 -3.64 -25.49 2.76
C ARG A 229 -2.93 -25.96 4.02
N HIS A 230 -3.63 -26.80 4.80
CA HIS A 230 -3.20 -27.46 6.04
C HIS A 230 -2.05 -26.75 6.75
N THR A 231 -2.35 -25.92 7.76
CA THR A 231 -1.47 -25.10 8.61
C THR A 231 -1.08 -23.72 8.04
N MET A 232 -1.42 -23.43 6.78
CA MET A 232 -1.07 -22.18 6.08
C MET A 232 -2.13 -21.07 6.17
N ARG A 233 -1.78 -19.98 6.86
CA ARG A 233 -2.62 -18.77 7.00
C ARG A 233 -2.36 -17.74 5.90
N TRP A 234 -3.36 -16.91 5.60
CA TRP A 234 -3.23 -15.81 4.63
C TRP A 234 -2.08 -14.87 4.99
N SER A 235 -1.91 -14.59 6.28
CA SER A 235 -0.95 -13.65 6.85
C SER A 235 0.50 -14.05 6.59
N HIS A 236 0.75 -15.35 6.42
CA HIS A 236 2.08 -15.88 6.14
C HIS A 236 2.43 -15.78 4.64
N GLY A 237 1.52 -15.29 3.80
CA GLY A 237 1.83 -14.94 2.39
C GLY A 237 2.82 -13.78 2.26
N GLY A 238 2.95 -13.01 3.34
CA GLY A 238 3.77 -11.83 3.45
C GLY A 238 2.93 -10.64 3.92
N ALA A 239 3.51 -9.45 3.86
CA ALA A 239 2.87 -8.20 4.26
C ALA A 239 3.03 -7.13 3.18
N ASP A 240 2.86 -5.86 3.54
CA ASP A 240 3.13 -4.72 2.68
C ASP A 240 4.62 -4.62 2.29
N ASN A 241 4.87 -4.50 0.99
CA ASN A 241 6.17 -4.20 0.39
C ASN A 241 6.05 -2.88 -0.39
N ILE A 242 6.69 -1.83 0.09
CA ILE A 242 6.56 -0.45 -0.41
C ILE A 242 7.88 0.01 -1.00
N TYR A 243 7.91 0.16 -2.32
CA TYR A 243 9.05 0.65 -3.08
C TYR A 243 8.87 2.14 -3.34
N ILE A 244 9.79 2.97 -2.86
CA ILE A 244 9.65 4.44 -2.87
C ILE A 244 10.85 5.02 -3.61
N ASP A 245 10.58 5.86 -4.62
CA ASP A 245 11.58 6.68 -5.31
C ASP A 245 12.82 5.91 -5.78
N GLY A 246 12.62 4.71 -6.34
CA GLY A 246 13.72 3.85 -6.78
C GLY A 246 14.59 4.48 -7.87
N MET A 247 14.06 5.45 -8.63
CA MET A 247 14.82 6.31 -9.56
C MET A 247 15.14 7.71 -9.02
N GLY A 248 14.71 8.04 -7.80
CA GLY A 248 14.85 9.37 -7.18
C GLY A 248 16.25 9.68 -6.71
N ASP A 249 16.42 10.49 -5.67
CA ASP A 249 17.74 10.68 -5.04
C ASP A 249 17.87 9.85 -3.75
N GLN A 250 16.75 9.60 -3.08
CA GLN A 250 16.67 8.88 -1.80
C GLN A 250 15.67 7.71 -1.90
N PRO A 251 16.04 6.57 -2.50
CA PRO A 251 15.17 5.40 -2.54
C PRO A 251 14.94 4.88 -1.14
N SER A 252 13.75 4.37 -0.89
CA SER A 252 13.43 3.66 0.33
C SER A 252 12.60 2.43 0.01
N PHE A 253 12.76 1.42 0.85
CA PHE A 253 11.96 0.21 0.80
C PHE A 253 11.47 -0.12 2.21
N LEU A 254 10.16 -0.26 2.33
CA LEU A 254 9.51 -0.69 3.56
C LEU A 254 8.92 -2.08 3.36
N ARG A 255 9.16 -2.96 4.32
CA ARG A 255 8.69 -4.34 4.28
C ARG A 255 8.09 -4.72 5.62
N GLY A 256 6.83 -5.16 5.60
CA GLY A 256 6.19 -5.81 6.73
C GLY A 256 6.62 -7.28 6.86
N ILE A 257 6.43 -7.83 8.05
CA ILE A 257 6.88 -9.19 8.40
C ILE A 257 5.74 -10.22 8.42
N GLY A 258 4.49 -9.80 8.57
CA GLY A 258 3.30 -10.66 8.54
C GLY A 258 2.07 -9.85 8.09
N GLY A 259 1.15 -10.50 7.38
CA GLY A 259 -0.01 -9.82 6.82
C GLY A 259 -0.95 -9.25 7.88
N GLU A 260 -1.07 -9.91 9.03
CA GLU A 260 -1.81 -9.43 10.19
C GLU A 260 -1.11 -8.26 10.88
N ASP A 261 0.22 -8.30 10.91
CA ASP A 261 1.06 -7.28 11.57
C ASP A 261 0.88 -5.92 10.87
N ALA A 262 0.63 -5.93 9.55
CA ALA A 262 0.32 -4.74 8.77
C ALA A 262 -0.95 -4.00 9.24
N PHE A 263 -1.82 -4.64 10.03
CA PHE A 263 -3.04 -4.05 10.60
C PHE A 263 -2.95 -3.88 12.12
N GLY A 264 -1.79 -4.14 12.73
CA GLY A 264 -1.59 -4.08 14.18
C GLY A 264 -2.10 -5.30 14.95
N ALA A 265 -2.43 -6.39 14.26
CA ALA A 265 -2.77 -7.67 14.87
C ALA A 265 -1.51 -8.52 15.11
N SER A 266 -1.69 -9.77 15.56
CA SER A 266 -0.57 -10.70 15.78
C SER A 266 -1.01 -12.16 15.63
N HIS A 267 -0.04 -13.08 15.69
CA HIS A 267 -0.25 -14.53 15.70
C HIS A 267 -1.12 -15.01 14.53
N GLY A 268 -0.83 -14.53 13.32
CA GLY A 268 -1.52 -14.84 12.08
C GLY A 268 -2.99 -14.40 12.05
N GLY A 269 -3.38 -13.49 12.94
CA GLY A 269 -4.78 -13.08 13.13
C GLY A 269 -5.68 -14.21 13.63
N ALA A 270 -5.13 -15.26 14.27
CA ALA A 270 -5.94 -16.34 14.84
C ALA A 270 -6.98 -15.79 15.80
N ASP A 271 -8.18 -16.37 15.74
CA ASP A 271 -9.26 -16.10 16.69
C ASP A 271 -9.56 -14.60 16.87
N TYR A 272 -9.24 -13.80 15.84
CA TYR A 272 -9.37 -12.36 15.92
C TYR A 272 -10.83 -11.97 16.07
N VAL A 273 -11.12 -11.19 17.11
CA VAL A 273 -12.44 -10.60 17.28
C VAL A 273 -12.48 -9.32 16.47
N ALA A 274 -13.31 -9.33 15.43
CA ALA A 274 -13.46 -8.18 14.54
C ALA A 274 -13.80 -6.90 15.33
N GLN A 275 -13.03 -5.84 15.10
CA GLN A 275 -13.15 -4.57 15.81
C GLN A 275 -12.66 -3.41 14.94
N THR A 276 -12.76 -2.19 15.47
CA THR A 276 -12.31 -0.98 14.77
C THR A 276 -11.52 -0.09 15.73
N SER A 277 -10.42 0.45 15.22
CA SER A 277 -9.57 1.44 15.86
C SER A 277 -9.50 2.69 14.98
N LEU A 278 -8.76 3.72 15.40
CA LEU A 278 -8.73 4.99 14.66
C LEU A 278 -7.96 4.89 13.34
N TYR A 279 -6.87 4.12 13.30
CA TYR A 279 -5.92 4.18 12.18
C TYR A 279 -5.63 2.82 11.53
N SER A 280 -5.71 1.72 12.27
CA SER A 280 -5.57 0.38 11.69
C SER A 280 -6.34 -0.66 12.49
N ASP A 281 -7.06 -1.56 11.81
CA ASP A 281 -7.73 -2.69 12.43
C ASP A 281 -8.29 -3.68 11.37
N MET A 282 -8.87 -4.79 11.81
CA MET A 282 -9.62 -5.75 11.00
C MET A 282 -11.11 -5.76 11.38
N PRO A 283 -11.95 -4.89 10.76
CA PRO A 283 -13.37 -4.74 11.10
C PRO A 283 -14.27 -5.87 10.61
N TYR A 284 -13.75 -6.77 9.78
CA TYR A 284 -14.44 -7.98 9.37
C TYR A 284 -13.49 -9.15 9.46
N TYR A 285 -13.90 -10.19 10.18
CA TYR A 285 -13.14 -11.42 10.31
C TYR A 285 -14.12 -12.57 10.53
N VAL A 286 -14.01 -13.60 9.69
CA VAL A 286 -14.81 -14.83 9.77
C VAL A 286 -13.89 -16.02 9.61
N GLN A 287 -13.93 -16.90 10.60
CA GLN A 287 -13.39 -18.25 10.51
C GLN A 287 -14.41 -19.11 9.73
N LYS A 288 -14.03 -19.64 8.57
CA LYS A 288 -14.95 -20.33 7.64
C LYS A 288 -15.15 -21.81 7.95
N ASP A 289 -14.27 -22.41 8.75
CA ASP A 289 -14.31 -23.81 9.16
C ASP A 289 -14.08 -23.95 10.66
N ALA A 290 -14.82 -24.89 11.29
CA ALA A 290 -14.82 -25.09 12.74
C ALA A 290 -13.45 -25.50 13.31
N ASP A 291 -12.65 -26.21 12.50
CA ASP A 291 -11.34 -26.73 12.88
C ASP A 291 -10.17 -26.15 12.06
N GLY A 292 -10.44 -25.19 11.15
CA GLY A 292 -9.53 -24.92 10.03
C GLY A 292 -8.83 -23.57 10.02
N ASP A 293 -8.00 -23.37 8.99
CA ASP A 293 -7.20 -22.15 8.75
C ASP A 293 -7.90 -21.18 7.79
N ARG A 294 -9.11 -21.46 7.30
CA ARG A 294 -9.72 -20.64 6.25
C ARG A 294 -10.39 -19.41 6.83
N GLN A 295 -9.80 -18.27 6.52
CA GLN A 295 -10.22 -16.99 7.01
C GLN A 295 -10.81 -16.14 5.87
N LYS A 296 -11.81 -15.33 6.20
CA LYS A 296 -12.29 -14.25 5.34
C LYS A 296 -12.30 -12.97 6.16
N LEU A 297 -11.56 -11.98 5.70
CA LEU A 297 -11.34 -10.77 6.48
C LEU A 297 -11.22 -9.53 5.61
N VAL A 298 -11.31 -8.40 6.29
CA VAL A 298 -11.00 -7.07 5.77
C VAL A 298 -10.19 -6.35 6.83
N GLY A 299 -9.03 -5.81 6.44
CA GLY A 299 -8.18 -4.95 7.25
C GLY A 299 -8.02 -3.57 6.61
N TYR A 300 -7.76 -2.55 7.41
CA TYR A 300 -7.36 -1.24 6.92
C TYR A 300 -6.16 -0.71 7.71
N ARG A 301 -5.36 0.13 7.05
CA ARG A 301 -4.31 0.94 7.68
C ARG A 301 -4.25 2.32 7.03
N PHE A 302 -4.28 3.35 7.86
CA PHE A 302 -4.11 4.75 7.50
C PHE A 302 -2.84 5.28 8.15
N PHE A 303 -1.93 5.80 7.33
CA PHE A 303 -0.59 6.24 7.71
C PHE A 303 -0.59 7.66 8.30
N ALA A 304 -1.44 7.90 9.30
CA ALA A 304 -1.67 9.24 9.84
C ALA A 304 -0.51 9.72 10.74
N HIS A 305 0.13 8.80 11.45
CA HIS A 305 1.26 9.08 12.35
C HIS A 305 2.62 8.84 11.68
N ASP A 306 2.64 7.91 10.73
CA ASP A 306 3.81 7.36 10.05
C ASP A 306 3.68 7.61 8.54
N GLU A 307 3.47 8.87 8.17
CA GLU A 307 3.19 9.26 6.79
C GLU A 307 4.27 8.79 5.82
N ILE A 308 3.83 8.33 4.65
CA ILE A 308 4.72 7.88 3.58
C ILE A 308 4.67 8.88 2.43
N HIS A 309 5.75 9.64 2.26
CA HIS A 309 5.94 10.58 1.14
C HIS A 309 6.75 9.94 0.01
N PHE A 310 6.52 10.43 -1.20
CA PHE A 310 7.30 10.06 -2.38
C PHE A 310 7.40 11.25 -3.34
N ASN A 311 8.56 11.46 -3.94
CA ASN A 311 8.83 12.57 -4.85
C ASN A 311 8.63 12.17 -6.31
N GLU A 312 9.00 10.95 -6.66
CA GLU A 312 8.96 10.46 -8.03
C GLU A 312 7.94 9.34 -8.23
N SER A 313 7.93 8.35 -7.34
CA SER A 313 7.04 7.20 -7.49
C SER A 313 6.90 6.37 -6.22
N LEU A 314 5.78 5.67 -6.11
CA LEU A 314 5.55 4.65 -5.09
C LEU A 314 4.91 3.43 -5.74
N HIS A 315 5.42 2.25 -5.41
CA HIS A 315 4.82 0.97 -5.75
C HIS A 315 4.54 0.19 -4.47
N LEU A 316 3.30 -0.29 -4.31
CA LEU A 316 2.88 -1.03 -3.12
C LEU A 316 2.35 -2.40 -3.53
N ARG A 317 2.96 -3.44 -2.96
CA ARG A 317 2.51 -4.82 -3.04
C ARG A 317 2.16 -5.36 -1.67
N PHE A 318 1.40 -6.45 -1.64
CA PHE A 318 1.07 -7.18 -0.43
C PHE A 318 1.29 -8.67 -0.65
N GLY A 319 2.09 -9.28 0.24
CA GLY A 319 2.35 -10.71 0.22
C GLY A 319 1.06 -11.51 0.31
N ALA A 320 0.87 -12.43 -0.63
CA ALA A 320 -0.39 -13.12 -0.78
C ALA A 320 -0.18 -14.59 -1.16
N ARG A 321 -1.24 -15.36 -0.95
CA ARG A 321 -1.35 -16.78 -1.29
C ARG A 321 -2.48 -16.97 -2.30
N ALA A 322 -2.79 -18.22 -2.65
CA ALA A 322 -3.91 -18.57 -3.54
C ALA A 322 -5.31 -18.20 -3.01
N HIS A 323 -5.57 -16.91 -2.83
CA HIS A 323 -6.76 -16.34 -2.23
C HIS A 323 -7.42 -15.35 -3.18
N ASP A 324 -8.69 -15.05 -2.95
CA ASP A 324 -9.37 -13.91 -3.57
C ASP A 324 -9.02 -12.66 -2.77
N VAL A 325 -8.26 -11.77 -3.41
CA VAL A 325 -7.76 -10.55 -2.81
C VAL A 325 -8.32 -9.34 -3.53
N SER A 326 -8.86 -8.39 -2.78
CA SER A 326 -9.22 -7.06 -3.30
C SER A 326 -8.74 -5.96 -2.37
N SER A 327 -8.44 -4.79 -2.93
CA SER A 327 -7.99 -3.64 -2.16
C SER A 327 -8.54 -2.34 -2.71
N THR A 328 -8.65 -1.34 -1.84
CA THR A 328 -8.81 0.07 -2.22
C THR A 328 -7.69 0.86 -1.56
N VAL A 329 -6.88 1.56 -2.36
CA VAL A 329 -5.81 2.43 -1.88
C VAL A 329 -6.19 3.90 -2.02
N TYR A 330 -5.71 4.73 -1.10
CA TYR A 330 -5.96 6.18 -1.04
C TYR A 330 -4.63 6.93 -0.96
N TRP A 331 -4.45 7.99 -1.75
CA TRP A 331 -3.24 8.80 -1.73
C TRP A 331 -3.49 10.21 -2.25
N TYR A 332 -2.54 11.11 -2.03
CA TYR A 332 -2.46 12.41 -2.68
C TYR A 332 -1.35 12.40 -3.72
N SER A 333 -1.59 12.99 -4.90
CA SER A 333 -0.54 13.23 -5.90
C SER A 333 -0.75 14.52 -6.66
N GLU A 334 0.34 15.18 -7.05
CA GLU A 334 0.30 16.35 -7.94
C GLU A 334 -0.07 15.94 -9.37
N LYS A 335 0.51 14.84 -9.85
CA LYS A 335 0.18 14.32 -11.18
C LYS A 335 -1.20 13.67 -11.19
N PRO A 336 -1.94 13.75 -12.32
CA PRO A 336 -3.11 12.92 -12.57
C PRO A 336 -2.78 11.44 -12.44
N VAL A 337 -3.79 10.62 -12.16
CA VAL A 337 -3.58 9.17 -12.04
C VAL A 337 -3.19 8.60 -13.40
N ARG A 338 -2.07 7.85 -13.44
CA ARG A 338 -1.82 6.87 -14.49
C ARG A 338 -2.45 5.54 -14.08
N PRO A 339 -3.48 5.04 -14.79
CA PRO A 339 -4.09 3.76 -14.46
C PRO A 339 -3.10 2.60 -14.60
N TYR A 340 -3.05 1.73 -13.60
CA TYR A 340 -2.30 0.45 -13.63
C TYR A 340 -3.23 -0.76 -13.66
N PHE A 341 -4.54 -0.54 -13.58
CA PHE A 341 -5.58 -1.56 -13.60
C PHE A 341 -6.83 -1.00 -14.28
N LYS A 342 -7.41 -1.77 -15.19
CA LYS A 342 -8.66 -1.43 -15.87
C LYS A 342 -9.83 -2.01 -15.08
N MET A 343 -10.84 -1.19 -14.77
CA MET A 343 -12.04 -1.66 -14.06
C MET A 343 -12.70 -2.86 -14.78
N PRO A 344 -12.81 -4.04 -14.14
CA PRO A 344 -13.38 -5.22 -14.77
C PRO A 344 -14.91 -5.10 -15.00
N PRO A 345 -15.48 -5.90 -15.91
CA PRO A 345 -16.92 -6.09 -16.04
C PRO A 345 -17.57 -6.52 -14.73
N ILE A 346 -18.88 -6.25 -14.59
CA ILE A 346 -19.65 -6.48 -13.35
C ILE A 346 -19.41 -7.88 -12.79
N LYS A 347 -19.52 -8.93 -13.63
CA LYS A 347 -19.40 -10.32 -13.21
C LYS A 347 -18.09 -10.57 -12.47
N GLN A 348 -16.96 -10.08 -13.00
CA GLN A 348 -15.63 -10.30 -12.43
C GLN A 348 -15.33 -9.44 -11.20
N ARG A 349 -16.10 -8.37 -10.95
CA ARG A 349 -15.97 -7.61 -9.70
C ARG A 349 -16.51 -8.38 -8.50
N LEU A 350 -17.53 -9.21 -8.71
CA LEU A 350 -18.24 -9.91 -7.64
C LEU A 350 -17.39 -11.04 -7.02
N PRO A 351 -17.60 -11.35 -5.72
CA PRO A 351 -16.95 -12.50 -5.07
C PRO A 351 -17.16 -13.81 -5.82
N GLN A 352 -16.30 -14.80 -5.60
CA GLN A 352 -16.38 -16.14 -6.19
C GLN A 352 -16.28 -16.17 -7.73
N THR A 353 -15.69 -15.12 -8.32
CA THR A 353 -15.36 -15.07 -9.75
C THR A 353 -13.85 -14.95 -9.95
N LYS A 354 -13.33 -15.37 -11.10
CA LYS A 354 -11.89 -15.29 -11.38
C LYS A 354 -11.51 -13.96 -12.03
N ILE A 355 -10.39 -13.40 -11.56
CA ILE A 355 -9.61 -12.36 -12.24
C ILE A 355 -8.16 -12.75 -12.07
N LEU A 356 -7.51 -13.25 -13.12
CA LEU A 356 -6.10 -13.59 -13.04
C LEU A 356 -5.22 -12.37 -13.28
N ARG A 357 -4.00 -12.43 -12.73
CA ARG A 357 -2.93 -11.46 -13.01
C ARG A 357 -2.78 -11.25 -14.53
N GLY A 358 -2.71 -10.01 -14.97
CA GLY A 358 -2.54 -9.65 -16.37
C GLY A 358 -3.83 -9.51 -17.19
N GLU A 359 -4.99 -10.03 -16.74
CA GLU A 359 -6.24 -9.89 -17.51
C GLU A 359 -6.70 -8.43 -17.63
N TYR A 360 -6.51 -7.66 -16.56
CA TYR A 360 -6.92 -6.25 -16.46
C TYR A 360 -5.79 -5.34 -15.98
N ASP A 361 -4.61 -5.88 -15.73
CA ASP A 361 -3.44 -5.06 -15.38
C ASP A 361 -2.98 -4.30 -16.63
N LEU A 362 -2.69 -3.01 -16.47
CA LEU A 362 -2.16 -2.17 -17.53
C LEU A 362 -0.63 -2.16 -17.46
N PRO A 363 0.07 -1.93 -18.57
CA PRO A 363 1.53 -1.85 -18.57
C PRO A 363 2.04 -0.87 -17.51
N LEU A 364 2.97 -1.34 -16.68
CA LEU A 364 3.70 -0.49 -15.75
C LEU A 364 4.83 0.23 -16.49
N PRO A 365 5.32 1.38 -15.99
CA PRO A 365 6.42 2.08 -16.66
C PRO A 365 7.68 1.23 -16.66
N ASP A 366 8.42 1.29 -17.76
CA ASP A 366 9.66 0.57 -17.91
C ASP A 366 10.79 1.26 -17.13
N TYR A 367 11.43 0.49 -16.26
CA TYR A 367 12.60 0.90 -15.49
C TYR A 367 13.79 -0.03 -15.74
N GLY A 368 13.73 -0.76 -16.84
CA GLY A 368 14.74 -1.72 -17.24
C GLY A 368 14.52 -3.13 -16.72
N SER A 369 15.42 -4.02 -17.09
CA SER A 369 15.36 -5.45 -16.83
C SER A 369 16.72 -6.03 -16.47
N TRP A 370 16.68 -7.12 -15.70
CA TRP A 370 17.84 -7.78 -15.11
C TRP A 370 17.70 -9.29 -15.17
N TRP A 371 18.84 -9.97 -15.28
CA TRP A 371 18.98 -11.39 -14.98
C TRP A 371 19.37 -11.58 -13.52
N LEU A 372 18.71 -12.47 -12.80
CA LEU A 372 18.95 -12.77 -11.39
C LEU A 372 19.31 -14.24 -11.21
N ALA A 373 20.33 -14.53 -10.41
CA ALA A 373 20.70 -15.89 -10.01
C ALA A 373 21.04 -15.95 -8.52
N GLY A 374 20.76 -17.09 -7.90
CA GLY A 374 20.96 -17.33 -6.47
C GLY A 374 19.88 -18.27 -5.90
N PRO A 375 19.73 -18.33 -4.58
CA PRO A 375 20.69 -17.81 -3.60
C PRO A 375 21.91 -18.74 -3.50
N PHE A 376 23.05 -18.16 -3.14
CA PHE A 376 24.32 -18.84 -2.98
C PHE A 376 24.78 -18.80 -1.52
N GLY A 377 25.22 -19.96 -1.03
CA GLY A 377 25.70 -20.15 0.34
C GLY A 377 24.70 -19.71 1.42
N LYS A 378 25.06 -19.90 2.68
CA LYS A 378 24.31 -19.31 3.82
C LYS A 378 25.06 -18.15 4.49
N VAL A 379 26.40 -18.13 4.41
CA VAL A 379 27.26 -17.27 5.25
C VAL A 379 28.62 -16.95 4.61
N GLU A 380 28.84 -17.19 3.32
CA GLU A 380 30.14 -16.91 2.69
C GLU A 380 30.30 -15.42 2.32
N PRO A 381 31.52 -14.86 2.41
CA PRO A 381 31.76 -13.49 1.94
C PRO A 381 31.46 -13.38 0.45
N LEU A 382 31.01 -12.20 0.01
CA LEU A 382 30.77 -11.97 -1.40
C LEU A 382 32.06 -12.24 -2.20
N PRO A 383 31.97 -13.07 -3.23
CA PRO A 383 33.14 -13.50 -3.95
C PRO A 383 33.59 -12.43 -4.94
N LYS A 384 34.90 -12.38 -5.16
CA LYS A 384 35.51 -11.36 -6.01
C LYS A 384 35.67 -11.78 -7.48
N ASN A 385 35.55 -13.07 -7.84
CA ASN A 385 35.90 -13.57 -9.18
C ASN A 385 34.97 -14.68 -9.72
N ASP A 386 33.67 -14.58 -9.46
CA ASP A 386 32.72 -15.69 -9.66
C ASP A 386 32.26 -15.99 -11.10
N GLY A 387 32.98 -15.47 -12.07
CA GLY A 387 32.79 -15.81 -13.48
C GLY A 387 32.00 -14.78 -14.28
N ARG A 388 31.88 -15.09 -15.57
CA ARG A 388 31.19 -14.26 -16.57
C ARG A 388 29.72 -14.65 -16.64
N PHE A 389 28.87 -13.69 -16.97
CA PHE A 389 27.48 -13.95 -17.31
C PHE A 389 27.42 -14.82 -18.57
N ASP A 390 26.55 -15.83 -18.54
CA ASP A 390 26.21 -16.69 -19.66
C ASP A 390 24.74 -17.09 -19.44
N PRO A 391 23.78 -16.63 -20.27
CA PRO A 391 22.36 -16.90 -20.06
C PRO A 391 22.00 -18.38 -20.25
N ASP A 392 22.82 -19.12 -20.99
CA ASP A 392 22.59 -20.53 -21.33
C ASP A 392 23.24 -21.49 -20.30
N LYS A 393 24.04 -20.94 -19.37
CA LYS A 393 24.69 -21.72 -18.31
C LYS A 393 24.32 -21.20 -16.93
N PRO A 394 24.24 -22.08 -15.92
CA PRO A 394 24.04 -21.64 -14.55
C PRO A 394 25.22 -20.77 -14.10
N PHE A 395 24.93 -19.74 -13.30
CA PHE A 395 25.96 -19.07 -12.52
C PHE A 395 26.27 -19.93 -11.31
N ILE A 396 27.49 -20.49 -11.27
CA ILE A 396 27.90 -21.56 -10.33
C ILE A 396 27.02 -22.82 -10.53
N ASP A 397 25.89 -22.89 -9.84
CA ASP A 397 24.94 -24.01 -9.87
C ASP A 397 23.47 -23.55 -9.89
N ARG A 398 23.22 -22.25 -10.13
CA ARG A 398 21.87 -21.66 -10.17
C ARG A 398 21.55 -21.09 -11.55
N PRO A 399 20.36 -21.39 -12.11
CA PRO A 399 19.94 -20.82 -13.38
C PRO A 399 19.65 -19.31 -13.25
N TRP A 400 19.75 -18.61 -14.37
CA TRP A 400 19.37 -17.21 -14.48
C TRP A 400 17.87 -17.05 -14.70
N HIS A 401 17.30 -15.99 -14.13
CA HIS A 401 15.90 -15.62 -14.30
C HIS A 401 15.77 -14.14 -14.66
N GLN A 402 15.05 -13.84 -15.74
CA GLN A 402 14.75 -12.45 -16.10
C GLN A 402 13.66 -11.85 -15.22
N ARG A 403 13.86 -10.58 -14.84
CA ARG A 403 12.88 -9.75 -14.14
C ARG A 403 12.98 -8.29 -14.59
N ALA A 404 11.83 -7.65 -14.72
CA ALA A 404 11.75 -6.20 -14.85
C ALA A 404 11.96 -5.53 -13.48
N SER A 405 12.57 -4.35 -13.49
CA SER A 405 12.71 -3.52 -12.30
C SER A 405 11.36 -2.93 -11.87
N ILE A 406 11.15 -2.85 -10.56
CA ILE A 406 9.96 -2.25 -9.94
C ILE A 406 10.32 -0.82 -9.55
N ARG A 407 9.95 0.18 -10.37
CA ARG A 407 10.29 1.59 -10.11
C ARG A 407 11.80 1.84 -9.88
N GLY A 408 12.66 1.06 -10.53
CA GLY A 408 14.12 1.11 -10.35
C GLY A 408 14.68 0.12 -9.33
N PHE A 409 13.82 -0.58 -8.57
CA PHE A 409 14.25 -1.65 -7.67
C PHE A 409 14.37 -3.00 -8.39
N VAL A 410 15.38 -3.77 -8.01
CA VAL A 410 15.62 -5.15 -8.44
C VAL A 410 15.38 -6.06 -7.24
N GLU A 411 14.30 -6.86 -7.30
CA GLU A 411 13.79 -7.62 -6.16
C GLU A 411 14.11 -9.12 -6.28
N PHE A 412 15.04 -9.60 -5.44
CA PHE A 412 15.46 -11.00 -5.47
C PHE A 412 14.41 -11.94 -4.88
N ASN A 413 13.59 -11.52 -3.90
CA ASN A 413 12.58 -12.39 -3.30
C ASN A 413 11.45 -12.79 -4.26
N HIS A 414 11.35 -12.22 -5.46
CA HIS A 414 10.40 -12.66 -6.49
C HIS A 414 10.95 -13.79 -7.38
N VAL A 415 12.22 -14.13 -7.22
CA VAL A 415 12.88 -15.23 -7.92
C VAL A 415 13.39 -16.27 -6.93
N LEU A 416 14.00 -15.80 -5.84
CA LEU A 416 14.71 -16.60 -4.85
C LEU A 416 13.85 -16.90 -3.62
N ARG A 417 12.54 -16.83 -3.77
CA ARG A 417 11.61 -17.04 -2.66
C ARG A 417 11.71 -18.50 -2.18
N PRO A 418 11.79 -18.75 -0.86
CA PRO A 418 11.77 -20.12 -0.36
C PRO A 418 10.42 -20.79 -0.67
N LYS A 419 10.38 -22.11 -0.55
CA LYS A 419 9.11 -22.85 -0.64
C LYS A 419 8.13 -22.29 0.39
N ALA A 420 6.88 -22.17 -0.04
CA ALA A 420 5.81 -21.69 0.83
C ALA A 420 5.76 -22.56 2.11
N SER A 421 5.69 -21.89 3.27
CA SER A 421 5.67 -22.52 4.60
C SER A 421 4.74 -21.74 5.53
N ASN A 422 4.69 -22.05 6.82
CA ASN A 422 3.96 -21.23 7.81
C ASN A 422 4.83 -20.20 8.52
N ALA A 423 6.08 -20.04 8.11
CA ALA A 423 6.87 -18.94 8.63
C ALA A 423 6.28 -17.61 8.15
N ASN A 424 6.42 -16.57 8.98
CA ASN A 424 6.07 -15.20 8.61
C ASN A 424 7.06 -14.68 7.56
N SER A 425 6.56 -14.26 6.39
CA SER A 425 7.31 -13.68 5.27
C SER A 425 8.69 -14.32 5.01
N PRO A 426 8.77 -15.64 4.78
CA PRO A 426 10.05 -16.32 4.76
C PRO A 426 10.93 -15.79 3.62
N THR A 427 12.17 -15.51 3.97
CA THR A 427 13.25 -15.09 3.07
C THR A 427 14.41 -16.06 3.23
N MET A 428 15.33 -16.08 2.26
CA MET A 428 16.52 -16.93 2.32
C MET A 428 17.76 -16.11 2.67
N ASN A 429 18.57 -16.61 3.60
CA ASN A 429 19.89 -16.05 3.85
C ASN A 429 20.87 -16.50 2.77
N GLY A 430 21.84 -15.66 2.45
CA GLY A 430 22.89 -15.95 1.48
C GLY A 430 23.28 -14.71 0.69
N TRP A 431 23.71 -14.90 -0.55
CA TRP A 431 23.90 -13.84 -1.51
C TRP A 431 23.39 -14.22 -2.90
N ALA A 432 23.14 -13.21 -3.73
CA ALA A 432 22.63 -13.37 -5.07
C ALA A 432 23.34 -12.40 -6.01
N VAL A 433 23.27 -12.68 -7.31
CA VAL A 433 23.83 -11.83 -8.34
C VAL A 433 22.74 -11.36 -9.30
N ALA A 434 22.80 -10.08 -9.65
CA ALA A 434 22.04 -9.49 -10.73
C ALA A 434 22.98 -9.09 -11.87
N TYR A 435 22.54 -9.28 -13.11
CA TYR A 435 23.25 -8.86 -14.31
C TYR A 435 22.33 -8.05 -15.22
N CYS A 436 22.86 -7.00 -15.82
CA CYS A 436 22.24 -6.31 -16.95
C CYS A 436 23.31 -5.72 -17.87
N LYS A 437 22.85 -5.12 -18.95
CA LYS A 437 23.66 -4.30 -19.85
C LYS A 437 23.18 -2.86 -19.83
N LEU A 438 24.10 -1.94 -20.02
CA LEU A 438 23.83 -0.52 -20.26
C LEU A 438 24.33 -0.15 -21.66
N GLN A 439 23.50 0.56 -22.42
CA GLN A 439 23.89 1.07 -23.73
C GLN A 439 24.38 2.51 -23.66
N ALA A 440 25.63 2.74 -24.06
CA ALA A 440 26.27 4.05 -24.08
C ALA A 440 26.56 4.53 -25.52
N PRO A 441 26.07 5.72 -25.94
CA PRO A 441 26.30 6.23 -27.30
C PRO A 441 27.77 6.58 -27.62
N ARG A 442 28.60 6.77 -26.58
CA ARG A 442 30.02 7.13 -26.66
C ARG A 442 30.71 6.76 -25.35
N ASP A 443 32.03 6.75 -25.37
CA ASP A 443 32.83 6.69 -24.16
C ASP A 443 32.44 7.85 -23.24
N MET A 444 32.10 7.54 -21.98
CA MET A 444 31.66 8.52 -21.00
C MET A 444 31.89 8.05 -19.57
N THR A 445 31.82 8.99 -18.63
CA THR A 445 31.74 8.68 -17.21
C THR A 445 30.30 8.88 -16.74
N ALA A 446 29.61 7.80 -16.43
CA ALA A 446 28.26 7.85 -15.87
C ALA A 446 28.31 7.92 -14.34
N ASP A 447 27.29 8.53 -13.76
CA ASP A 447 26.97 8.42 -12.34
C ASP A 447 26.05 7.22 -12.13
N VAL A 448 26.51 6.19 -11.43
CA VAL A 448 25.69 5.07 -11.01
C VAL A 448 25.33 5.24 -9.56
N ARG A 449 24.04 5.40 -9.30
CA ARG A 449 23.47 5.41 -7.95
C ARG A 449 22.86 4.05 -7.65
N LEU A 450 23.31 3.47 -6.55
CA LEU A 450 22.80 2.24 -5.98
C LEU A 450 22.25 2.54 -4.59
N ALA A 451 21.10 1.98 -4.24
CA ALA A 451 20.63 1.98 -2.85
C ALA A 451 20.29 0.55 -2.42
N TRP A 452 20.88 0.11 -1.32
CA TRP A 452 20.78 -1.26 -0.81
C TRP A 452 20.89 -1.27 0.71
N ASP A 453 20.36 -2.32 1.33
CA ASP A 453 20.79 -2.76 2.67
C ASP A 453 21.71 -3.97 2.52
N ASP A 454 22.32 -4.42 3.62
CA ASP A 454 23.31 -5.50 3.62
C ASP A 454 24.57 -5.14 2.79
N HIS A 455 25.38 -6.13 2.37
CA HIS A 455 26.65 -5.94 1.67
C HIS A 455 26.46 -6.01 0.16
N LEU A 456 26.98 -5.03 -0.59
CA LEU A 456 26.93 -4.98 -2.05
C LEU A 456 28.32 -4.88 -2.70
N ILE A 457 28.54 -5.66 -3.76
CA ILE A 457 29.68 -5.50 -4.69
C ILE A 457 29.12 -5.15 -6.08
N LEU A 458 29.75 -4.17 -6.75
CA LEU A 458 29.46 -3.78 -8.12
C LEU A 458 30.63 -4.13 -9.03
N LYS A 459 30.38 -4.73 -10.19
CA LYS A 459 31.38 -4.88 -11.25
C LYS A 459 30.85 -4.33 -12.57
N MET A 460 31.73 -3.62 -13.27
CA MET A 460 31.46 -3.01 -14.57
C MET A 460 32.39 -3.65 -15.60
N ASN A 461 31.86 -4.24 -16.67
CA ASN A 461 32.65 -4.88 -17.72
C ASN A 461 33.69 -5.86 -17.14
N ASP A 462 34.90 -5.88 -17.69
CA ASP A 462 36.06 -6.65 -17.21
C ASP A 462 36.85 -5.95 -16.10
N GLU A 463 36.36 -4.83 -15.53
CA GLU A 463 37.06 -4.13 -14.44
C GLU A 463 37.04 -4.96 -13.14
N PRO A 464 37.99 -4.75 -12.22
CA PRO A 464 37.94 -5.35 -10.88
C PRO A 464 36.63 -4.98 -10.15
N PRO A 465 36.00 -5.91 -9.41
CA PRO A 465 34.82 -5.59 -8.62
C PRO A 465 35.11 -4.53 -7.56
N MET A 466 34.18 -3.59 -7.42
CA MET A 466 34.15 -2.54 -6.41
C MET A 466 33.30 -3.00 -5.23
N ASP A 467 33.95 -3.18 -4.07
CA ASP A 467 33.26 -3.42 -2.82
C ASP A 467 32.68 -2.11 -2.27
N LEU A 468 31.35 -1.99 -2.27
CA LEU A 468 30.65 -0.79 -1.80
C LEU A 468 30.29 -0.86 -0.31
N GLY A 469 30.58 -1.99 0.33
CA GLY A 469 30.41 -2.25 1.76
C GLY A 469 28.99 -2.56 2.19
N SER A 470 28.83 -2.73 3.50
CA SER A 470 27.55 -3.06 4.13
C SER A 470 26.77 -1.82 4.58
N GLN A 471 25.43 -1.90 4.54
CA GLN A 471 24.53 -0.89 5.06
C GLN A 471 23.45 -1.52 5.95
N PRO A 472 23.05 -0.92 7.07
CA PRO A 472 22.05 -1.50 7.97
C PRO A 472 20.62 -1.40 7.40
N TYR A 473 20.35 -0.41 6.56
CA TYR A 473 19.09 -0.18 5.86
C TYR A 473 19.39 0.47 4.51
N ILE A 474 18.40 0.53 3.62
CA ILE A 474 18.57 1.12 2.30
C ILE A 474 19.08 2.56 2.41
N ARG A 475 20.28 2.81 1.88
CA ARG A 475 20.74 4.17 1.54
C ARG A 475 21.44 4.19 0.20
N ALA A 476 21.29 5.32 -0.47
CA ALA A 476 21.95 5.56 -1.74
C ALA A 476 23.44 5.86 -1.57
N LYS A 477 24.26 5.30 -2.46
CA LYS A 477 25.60 5.80 -2.79
C LYS A 477 25.71 5.98 -4.29
N ASN A 478 26.50 6.98 -4.67
CA ASN A 478 26.84 7.27 -6.04
C ASN A 478 28.29 6.87 -6.31
N VAL A 479 28.53 6.22 -7.45
CA VAL A 479 29.86 5.88 -7.94
C VAL A 479 30.00 6.34 -9.38
N LYS A 480 31.15 6.91 -9.71
CA LYS A 480 31.47 7.28 -11.10
C LYS A 480 32.04 6.05 -11.80
N VAL A 481 31.39 5.63 -12.89
CA VAL A 481 31.82 4.47 -13.69
C VAL A 481 32.14 4.91 -15.12
N LYS A 482 33.16 4.31 -15.73
CA LYS A 482 33.46 4.50 -17.15
C LYS A 482 32.60 3.55 -17.97
N LEU A 483 31.82 4.10 -18.89
CA LEU A 483 31.09 3.35 -19.90
C LEU A 483 31.83 3.49 -21.24
N ARG A 484 32.09 2.38 -21.91
CA ARG A 484 32.62 2.30 -23.28
C ARG A 484 31.47 2.55 -24.26
N LYS A 485 31.73 3.10 -25.43
CA LYS A 485 30.75 3.18 -26.52
C LYS A 485 30.23 1.78 -26.82
N GLY A 486 28.90 1.65 -26.88
CA GLY A 486 28.24 0.36 -27.04
C GLY A 486 27.85 -0.26 -25.70
N GLU A 487 27.76 -1.58 -25.70
CA GLU A 487 27.28 -2.37 -24.58
C GLU A 487 28.27 -2.35 -23.41
N ASN A 488 27.74 -2.17 -22.20
CA ASN A 488 28.50 -2.27 -20.96
C ASN A 488 27.81 -3.23 -20.01
N GLU A 489 28.55 -4.23 -19.55
CA GLU A 489 28.05 -5.23 -18.62
C GLU A 489 28.07 -4.70 -17.19
N VAL A 490 27.03 -5.01 -16.42
CA VAL A 490 26.90 -4.66 -15.01
C VAL A 490 26.55 -5.90 -14.23
N GLN A 491 27.36 -6.23 -13.21
CA GLN A 491 27.06 -7.27 -12.24
C GLN A 491 26.94 -6.64 -10.85
N VAL A 492 25.90 -7.01 -10.11
CA VAL A 492 25.66 -6.59 -8.73
C VAL A 492 25.49 -7.82 -7.87
N TRP A 493 26.37 -8.01 -6.88
CA TRP A 493 26.21 -9.04 -5.86
C TRP A 493 25.68 -8.43 -4.58
N LEU A 494 24.66 -9.05 -3.99
CA LEU A 494 23.98 -8.56 -2.79
C LEU A 494 23.72 -9.70 -1.80
N THR A 495 24.17 -9.52 -0.56
CA THR A 495 23.85 -10.44 0.56
C THR A 495 22.48 -10.15 1.15
N ASN A 496 21.91 -11.11 1.89
CA ASN A 496 20.68 -10.95 2.70
C ASN A 496 20.90 -11.58 4.09
N ARG A 497 21.33 -10.79 5.10
CA ARG A 497 21.79 -11.35 6.39
C ARG A 497 21.60 -10.46 7.62
N VAL A 498 22.09 -9.23 7.57
CA VAL A 498 22.33 -8.36 8.75
C VAL A 498 21.45 -7.09 8.73
N GLY A 499 20.77 -6.81 7.62
CA GLY A 499 19.89 -5.65 7.47
C GLY A 499 18.78 -5.58 8.53
N VAL A 500 18.43 -4.36 8.94
CA VAL A 500 17.29 -4.08 9.83
C VAL A 500 15.96 -4.34 9.12
N THR A 501 15.94 -4.20 7.79
CA THR A 501 14.81 -4.57 6.94
C THR A 501 14.91 -6.04 6.57
N ARG A 502 14.67 -6.90 7.57
CA ARG A 502 14.85 -8.35 7.43
C ARG A 502 14.18 -8.89 6.16
N GLY A 503 15.00 -9.45 5.26
CA GLY A 503 14.50 -10.11 4.07
C GLY A 503 14.03 -9.19 2.96
N ALA A 504 14.46 -7.92 2.94
CA ALA A 504 14.20 -7.02 1.83
C ALA A 504 14.79 -7.55 0.52
N TRP A 505 16.04 -8.01 0.57
CA TRP A 505 16.83 -8.54 -0.55
C TRP A 505 16.55 -7.87 -1.90
N ASN A 506 16.80 -6.56 -1.95
CA ASN A 506 16.67 -5.78 -3.17
C ASN A 506 17.68 -4.63 -3.19
N PHE A 507 17.87 -4.05 -4.37
CA PHE A 507 18.59 -2.79 -4.52
C PHE A 507 17.88 -1.91 -5.55
N ALA A 508 17.97 -0.59 -5.39
CA ALA A 508 17.59 0.37 -6.41
C ALA A 508 18.81 0.74 -7.27
N PHE A 509 18.62 0.89 -8.57
CA PHE A 509 19.68 1.22 -9.52
C PHE A 509 19.28 2.36 -10.45
N ARG A 510 20.15 3.36 -10.60
CA ARG A 510 20.03 4.42 -11.62
C ARG A 510 21.40 4.73 -12.20
N ALA A 511 21.54 4.65 -13.52
CA ALA A 511 22.70 5.16 -14.25
C ALA A 511 22.34 6.47 -14.95
N THR A 512 23.15 7.51 -14.77
CA THR A 512 22.93 8.84 -15.33
C THR A 512 24.16 9.30 -16.11
N THR A 513 23.98 9.72 -17.36
CA THR A 513 25.04 10.26 -18.21
C THR A 513 25.50 11.65 -17.73
N PRO A 514 26.67 12.16 -18.19
CA PRO A 514 27.14 13.51 -17.82
C PRO A 514 26.15 14.65 -18.12
N ASP A 515 25.29 14.47 -19.12
CA ASP A 515 24.26 15.44 -19.52
C ASP A 515 22.89 15.16 -18.87
N GLY A 516 22.83 14.28 -17.86
CA GLY A 516 21.64 14.07 -17.03
C GLY A 516 20.62 13.08 -17.59
N ARG A 517 20.93 12.36 -18.68
CA ARG A 517 20.02 11.33 -19.22
C ARG A 517 20.14 10.04 -18.43
N ILE A 518 19.01 9.39 -18.17
CA ILE A 518 18.97 8.07 -17.54
C ILE A 518 19.27 7.00 -18.59
N VAL A 519 20.19 6.10 -18.28
CA VAL A 519 20.44 4.87 -19.06
C VAL A 519 19.76 3.73 -18.34
N LEU A 520 18.75 3.14 -18.98
CA LEU A 520 18.03 2.01 -18.39
C LEU A 520 18.83 0.71 -18.55
N PRO A 521 18.83 -0.16 -17.52
CA PRO A 521 19.40 -1.49 -17.61
C PRO A 521 18.54 -2.38 -18.52
N THR A 522 19.18 -3.23 -19.32
CA THR A 522 18.50 -4.23 -20.14
C THR A 522 19.05 -5.64 -19.88
N SER A 523 18.15 -6.62 -19.83
CA SER A 523 18.49 -8.04 -19.82
C SER A 523 18.69 -8.64 -21.21
N GLU A 524 18.46 -7.87 -22.28
CA GLU A 524 18.67 -8.31 -23.67
C GLU A 524 20.12 -8.08 -24.13
#